data_AF-A0A1W6MU78-F1
#
_entry.id   AF-A0A1W6MU78-F1
#
_cell.length_a   1.000
_cell.length_b   1.000
_cell.length_c   1.000
_cell.angle_alpha   90.00
_cell.angle_beta   90.00
_cell.angle_gamma   90.00
#
_symmetry.space_group_name_H-M   'P 1'
#
loop_
_entity.id
_entity.type
_entity.pdbx_description
1 polymer ?
#
loop_
_entity_poly.entity_id
_entity_poly.type
_entity_poly.pdbx_seq_one_letter_code
_entity_poly.pdbx_strand_id
1 'polypeptide(L)'
;MQGHPSNERGHFESDALMHLNDAILASAGSSWDDWRAFNPDWLQSAEAEDFEEKAVATLKEEFGAARLIVVKDPRICRMTAFWTRVLERADYAVHVIVPVRSPLEVASSLRLRDGFPTSKGLLLWLRHVLDAEAATRQSPRHILHWPDFLADWRLSMARAGERTELVWPRLSDRTAADIDRFLAPSLRHNVVDAETLAVHPDVNDWIKDVYSAMVALSDDPASIGARQRLDDARAAFEKASRIFGRVLVDFEENVVAAQAAAGSHAAQFAEASRAREGLLHTVAGLTGERDHLAAQLGETSAARDGLQHAVAALTGERDLLAAQLGETSAACDGLQHAVAALTGERDHLAAQLGEISASRDGLQHAVVALTGERDHLAVRLGEISAARDSLQHAVVALTEERDSLLAQSTAVCAERERAAHEAAEERKRFEGLLLERLTSYKSS
;
A
#
# COMPACT_ATOMS: atom_id res chain seq x y z
N MET A 1 -16.34 11.46 58.02
CA MET A 1 -15.14 11.84 57.25
C MET A 1 -14.24 10.62 57.09
N GLN A 2 -13.77 10.34 55.87
CA GLN A 2 -12.75 9.31 55.54
C GLN A 2 -11.47 10.01 55.04
N GLY A 3 -10.30 9.44 55.29
CA GLY A 3 -9.00 10.08 55.04
C GLY A 3 -8.47 9.97 53.61
N HIS A 4 -7.73 11.00 53.18
CA HIS A 4 -6.97 11.09 51.93
C HIS A 4 -5.46 10.82 52.22
N PRO A 5 -4.65 10.34 51.24
CA PRO A 5 -3.25 9.92 51.41
C PRO A 5 -2.23 10.93 52.00
N SER A 6 -2.60 12.18 52.26
CA SER A 6 -1.71 13.17 52.91
C SER A 6 -1.83 13.20 54.44
N ASN A 7 -2.76 12.47 55.05
CA ASN A 7 -2.90 12.39 56.51
C ASN A 7 -3.63 11.09 56.93
N GLU A 8 -2.88 10.11 57.46
CA GLU A 8 -3.32 8.73 57.73
C GLU A 8 -4.51 8.56 58.71
N ARG A 9 -5.02 9.63 59.34
CA ARG A 9 -6.08 9.55 60.38
C ARG A 9 -7.36 10.35 60.09
N GLY A 10 -7.50 10.88 58.88
CA GLY A 10 -8.71 11.57 58.42
C GLY A 10 -8.75 13.08 58.73
N HIS A 11 -9.41 13.85 57.88
CA HIS A 11 -9.78 15.22 58.19
C HIS A 11 -10.95 15.19 59.19
N PHE A 12 -10.86 15.97 60.27
CA PHE A 12 -11.97 16.25 61.19
C PHE A 12 -12.70 17.55 60.81
N GLU A 13 -12.49 18.01 59.57
CA GLU A 13 -12.95 19.29 59.03
C GLU A 13 -14.12 19.04 58.11
N SER A 14 -15.19 19.85 58.25
CA SER A 14 -16.33 19.78 57.35
C SER A 14 -15.91 20.22 55.94
N ASP A 15 -15.94 19.29 54.99
CA ASP A 15 -15.66 19.59 53.57
C ASP A 15 -16.62 20.66 53.04
N ALA A 16 -17.88 20.65 53.50
CA ALA A 16 -18.88 21.65 53.15
C ALA A 16 -18.49 23.06 53.64
N LEU A 17 -18.06 23.18 54.91
CA LEU A 17 -17.61 24.46 55.45
C LEU A 17 -16.29 24.91 54.81
N MET A 18 -15.38 23.97 54.47
CA MET A 18 -14.14 24.28 53.76
C MET A 18 -14.43 24.87 52.37
N HIS A 19 -15.29 24.23 51.58
CA HIS A 19 -15.68 24.74 50.27
C HIS A 19 -16.41 26.08 50.36
N LEU A 20 -17.22 26.28 51.40
CA LEU A 20 -17.87 27.55 51.67
C LEU A 20 -16.83 28.65 51.98
N ASN A 21 -15.81 28.35 52.79
CA ASN A 21 -14.72 29.28 53.08
C ASN A 21 -13.93 29.65 51.82
N ASP A 22 -13.63 28.69 50.95
CA ASP A 22 -12.96 28.97 49.67
C ASP A 22 -13.81 29.87 48.76
N ALA A 23 -15.14 29.65 48.72
CA ALA A 23 -16.07 30.49 47.96
C ALA A 23 -16.17 31.92 48.53
N ILE A 24 -16.18 32.08 49.86
CA ILE A 24 -16.15 33.38 50.53
C ILE A 24 -14.87 34.14 50.16
N LEU A 25 -13.70 33.50 50.29
CA LEU A 25 -12.42 34.10 49.93
C LEU A 25 -12.40 34.55 48.47
N ALA A 26 -12.85 33.68 47.55
CA ALA A 26 -12.91 33.99 46.13
C ALA A 26 -13.84 35.18 45.84
N SER A 27 -15.00 35.26 46.50
CA SER A 27 -15.95 36.38 46.33
C SER A 27 -15.37 37.73 46.80
N ALA A 28 -14.41 37.71 47.72
CA ALA A 28 -13.69 38.88 48.19
C ALA A 28 -12.41 39.18 47.37
N GLY A 29 -12.16 38.43 46.30
CA GLY A 29 -10.95 38.57 45.48
C GLY A 29 -9.67 38.06 46.17
N SER A 30 -9.80 37.09 47.07
CA SER A 30 -8.68 36.49 47.83
C SER A 30 -8.72 34.96 47.75
N SER A 31 -7.75 34.32 48.39
CA SER A 31 -7.63 32.86 48.48
C SER A 31 -7.01 32.47 49.82
N TRP A 32 -7.03 31.17 50.16
CA TRP A 32 -6.47 30.70 51.43
C TRP A 32 -4.95 30.91 51.50
N ASP A 33 -4.27 30.91 50.36
CA ASP A 33 -2.83 31.11 50.21
C ASP A 33 -2.47 32.57 49.87
N ASP A 34 -3.43 33.49 50.06
CA ASP A 34 -3.19 34.92 50.03
C ASP A 34 -2.76 35.39 51.43
N TRP A 35 -1.53 35.91 51.54
CA TRP A 35 -1.01 36.45 52.79
C TRP A 35 -1.39 37.92 53.01
N ARG A 36 -2.10 38.58 52.08
CA ARG A 36 -2.58 39.96 52.23
C ARG A 36 -3.87 40.01 53.04
N ALA A 37 -4.21 41.20 53.53
CA ALA A 37 -5.42 41.41 54.33
C ALA A 37 -6.68 41.05 53.53
N PHE A 38 -7.62 40.38 54.21
CA PHE A 38 -8.94 40.08 53.67
C PHE A 38 -9.72 41.39 53.66
N ASN A 39 -10.51 41.63 52.62
CA ASN A 39 -11.17 42.91 52.44
C ASN A 39 -12.08 43.21 53.65
N PRO A 40 -11.76 44.23 54.47
CA PRO A 40 -12.53 44.53 55.68
C PRO A 40 -13.95 45.03 55.37
N ASP A 41 -14.16 45.58 54.17
CA ASP A 41 -15.45 46.11 53.73
C ASP A 41 -16.34 45.03 53.13
N TRP A 42 -15.81 43.84 52.82
CA TRP A 42 -16.59 42.73 52.26
C TRP A 42 -17.74 42.32 53.18
N LEU A 43 -17.55 42.35 54.50
CA LEU A 43 -18.59 41.98 55.48
C LEU A 43 -19.81 42.92 55.46
N GLN A 44 -19.70 44.08 54.81
CA GLN A 44 -20.77 45.08 54.67
C GLN A 44 -21.54 44.92 53.34
N SER A 45 -21.17 43.94 52.51
CA SER A 45 -21.75 43.74 51.18
C SER A 45 -22.96 42.80 51.22
N ALA A 46 -23.80 42.85 50.17
CA ALA A 46 -24.93 41.94 50.02
C ALA A 46 -24.46 40.48 49.87
N GLU A 47 -23.30 40.26 49.24
CA GLU A 47 -22.70 38.94 49.10
C GLU A 47 -22.40 38.32 50.47
N ALA A 48 -21.92 39.10 51.44
CA ALA A 48 -21.68 38.60 52.79
C ALA A 48 -22.98 38.15 53.47
N GLU A 49 -24.08 38.88 53.31
CA GLU A 49 -25.39 38.49 53.85
C GLU A 49 -25.87 37.15 53.26
N ASP A 50 -25.76 36.98 51.94
CA ASP A 50 -26.07 35.72 51.24
C ASP A 50 -25.21 34.55 51.76
N PHE A 51 -23.92 34.79 52.00
CA PHE A 51 -23.02 33.79 52.55
C PHE A 51 -23.32 33.47 54.01
N GLU A 52 -23.77 34.42 54.83
CA GLU A 52 -24.19 34.17 56.20
C GLU A 52 -25.41 33.22 56.24
N GLU A 53 -26.40 33.45 55.39
CA GLU A 53 -27.57 32.56 55.29
C GLU A 53 -27.18 31.14 54.88
N LYS A 54 -26.32 31.02 53.86
CA LYS A 54 -25.77 29.72 53.44
C LYS A 54 -24.99 29.05 54.57
N ALA A 55 -24.15 29.80 55.28
CA ALA A 55 -23.35 29.25 56.37
C ALA A 55 -24.21 28.74 57.53
N VAL A 56 -25.26 29.47 57.93
CA VAL A 56 -26.21 29.01 58.95
C VAL A 56 -26.93 27.73 58.51
N ALA A 57 -27.35 27.66 57.24
CA ALA A 57 -27.96 26.46 56.69
C ALA A 57 -26.98 25.27 56.70
N THR A 58 -25.74 25.47 56.25
CA THR A 58 -24.70 24.43 56.26
C THR A 58 -24.37 23.98 57.68
N LEU A 59 -24.29 24.87 58.67
CA LEU A 59 -24.10 24.49 60.07
C LEU A 59 -25.22 23.58 60.58
N LYS A 60 -26.47 23.88 60.22
CA LYS A 60 -27.63 23.07 60.61
C LYS A 60 -27.61 21.70 59.95
N GLU A 61 -27.18 21.61 58.69
CA GLU A 61 -27.01 20.34 57.98
C GLU A 61 -25.90 19.47 58.57
N GLU A 62 -24.74 20.07 58.85
CA GLU A 62 -23.55 19.36 59.35
C GLU A 62 -23.70 18.91 60.81
N PHE A 63 -24.28 19.75 61.66
CA PHE A 63 -24.31 19.52 63.11
C PHE A 63 -25.69 19.18 63.67
N GLY A 64 -26.76 19.30 62.88
CA GLY A 64 -28.12 18.95 63.28
C GLY A 64 -28.58 19.68 64.54
N ALA A 65 -28.98 18.91 65.56
CA ALA A 65 -29.47 19.44 66.85
C ALA A 65 -28.38 19.46 67.96
N ALA A 66 -27.10 19.31 67.60
CA ALA A 66 -26.01 19.33 68.56
C ALA A 66 -25.91 20.69 69.26
N ARG A 67 -25.84 20.72 70.59
CA ARG A 67 -25.73 21.96 71.38
C ARG A 67 -24.29 22.41 71.63
N LEU A 68 -23.33 21.54 71.37
CA LEU A 68 -21.90 21.81 71.45
C LEU A 68 -21.27 21.28 70.18
N ILE A 69 -20.72 22.18 69.37
CA ILE A 69 -20.11 21.88 68.08
C ILE A 69 -18.66 22.37 68.08
N VAL A 70 -17.84 21.77 67.23
CA VAL A 70 -16.48 22.24 66.96
C VAL A 70 -16.40 22.57 65.48
N VAL A 71 -16.21 23.84 65.17
CA VAL A 71 -15.97 24.31 63.81
C VAL A 71 -14.48 24.56 63.66
N LYS A 72 -13.84 23.81 62.76
CA LYS A 72 -12.41 23.96 62.47
C LYS A 72 -12.20 24.04 60.97
N ASP A 73 -11.57 25.12 60.54
CA ASP A 73 -10.90 25.28 59.25
C ASP A 73 -9.80 26.34 59.46
N PRO A 74 -8.55 26.14 58.99
CA PRO A 74 -7.47 27.11 59.15
C PRO A 74 -7.80 28.50 58.59
N ARG A 75 -8.67 28.60 57.58
CA ARG A 75 -9.08 29.84 56.91
C ARG A 75 -9.98 30.69 57.78
N ILE A 76 -10.65 30.13 58.79
CA ILE A 76 -11.57 30.87 59.67
C ILE A 76 -10.87 32.07 60.32
N CYS A 77 -9.58 31.96 60.65
CA CYS A 77 -8.83 33.09 61.22
C CYS A 77 -8.91 34.36 60.35
N ARG A 78 -8.92 34.21 59.01
CA ARG A 78 -9.01 35.30 58.03
C ARG A 78 -10.35 36.02 58.04
N MET A 79 -11.39 35.33 58.49
CA MET A 79 -12.80 35.73 58.39
C MET A 79 -13.54 35.51 59.73
N THR A 80 -12.82 35.67 60.84
CA THR A 80 -13.34 35.42 62.19
C THR A 80 -14.60 36.23 62.46
N ALA A 81 -14.64 37.50 62.05
CA ALA A 81 -15.81 38.37 62.24
C ALA A 81 -17.08 37.85 61.53
N PHE A 82 -16.93 37.27 60.33
CA PHE A 82 -18.04 36.61 59.62
C PHE A 82 -18.53 35.39 60.40
N TRP A 83 -17.61 34.50 60.81
CA TRP A 83 -17.99 33.28 61.54
C TRP A 83 -18.59 33.57 62.92
N THR A 84 -18.14 34.62 63.61
CA THR A 84 -18.78 35.07 64.86
C THR A 84 -20.24 35.44 64.60
N ARG A 85 -20.52 36.27 63.58
CA ARG A 85 -21.91 36.63 63.20
C ARG A 85 -22.74 35.40 62.83
N VAL A 86 -22.19 34.48 62.05
CA VAL A 86 -22.87 33.23 61.64
C VAL A 86 -23.22 32.36 62.85
N LEU A 87 -22.26 32.15 63.76
CA LEU A 87 -22.47 31.31 64.95
C LEU A 87 -23.48 31.95 65.91
N GLU A 88 -23.43 33.27 66.11
CA GLU A 88 -24.41 34.01 66.90
C GLU A 88 -25.81 33.96 66.27
N ARG A 89 -25.92 34.12 64.94
CA ARG A 89 -27.19 33.95 64.20
C ARG A 89 -27.75 32.53 64.30
N ALA A 90 -26.87 31.53 64.47
CA ALA A 90 -27.22 30.14 64.69
C ALA A 90 -27.45 29.79 66.18
N ASP A 91 -27.51 30.79 67.07
CA ASP A 91 -27.76 30.66 68.52
C ASP A 91 -26.65 29.89 69.28
N TYR A 92 -25.40 30.02 68.81
CA TYR A 92 -24.22 29.48 69.51
C TYR A 92 -23.41 30.59 70.19
N ALA A 93 -22.99 30.33 71.43
CA ALA A 93 -21.93 31.09 72.08
C ALA A 93 -20.57 30.71 71.49
N VAL A 94 -19.73 31.71 71.17
CA VAL A 94 -18.43 31.50 70.52
C VAL A 94 -17.31 31.42 71.55
N HIS A 95 -16.62 30.29 71.57
CA HIS A 95 -15.44 30.04 72.40
C HIS A 95 -14.28 29.61 71.50
N VAL A 96 -13.09 30.17 71.71
CA VAL A 96 -12.00 30.06 70.74
C VAL A 96 -10.80 29.31 71.31
N ILE A 97 -10.29 28.33 70.57
CA ILE A 97 -8.97 27.74 70.81
C ILE A 97 -8.07 28.13 69.64
N VAL A 98 -6.96 28.81 69.93
CA VAL A 98 -5.97 29.24 68.93
C VAL A 98 -4.72 28.37 69.08
N PRO A 99 -4.60 27.27 68.31
CA PRO A 99 -3.38 26.48 68.33
C PRO A 99 -2.23 27.24 67.66
N VAL A 100 -1.09 27.35 68.35
CA VAL A 100 0.14 27.92 67.79
C VAL A 100 1.22 26.86 67.70
N ARG A 101 1.85 26.81 66.53
CA ARG A 101 2.93 25.88 66.18
C ARG A 101 4.10 26.67 65.59
N SER A 102 5.30 26.10 65.68
CA SER A 102 6.50 26.65 65.06
C SER A 102 6.26 27.05 63.60
N PRO A 103 6.59 28.29 63.20
CA PRO A 103 6.40 28.78 61.84
C PRO A 103 7.19 27.97 60.81
N LEU A 104 8.38 27.47 61.17
CA LEU A 104 9.21 26.64 60.29
C LEU A 104 8.59 25.26 60.04
N GLU A 105 7.94 24.67 61.05
CA GLU A 105 7.25 23.39 60.88
C GLU A 105 6.04 23.55 59.94
N VAL A 106 5.31 24.66 60.07
CA VAL A 106 4.19 24.99 59.17
C VAL A 106 4.70 25.24 57.74
N ALA A 107 5.75 26.04 57.57
CA ALA A 107 6.33 26.30 56.26
C ALA A 107 6.88 25.03 55.59
N SER A 108 7.53 24.14 56.36
CA SER A 108 8.00 22.84 55.86
C SER A 108 6.84 21.95 55.41
N SER A 109 5.74 21.94 56.16
CA SER A 109 4.52 21.20 55.79
C SER A 109 3.90 21.73 54.49
N LEU A 110 3.81 23.05 54.32
CA LEU A 110 3.29 23.68 53.11
C LEU A 110 4.20 23.42 51.90
N ARG A 111 5.52 23.40 52.09
CA ARG A 111 6.47 23.05 51.03
C ARG A 111 6.28 21.61 50.55
N LEU A 112 6.13 20.65 51.47
CA LEU A 112 5.92 19.25 51.12
C LEU A 112 4.57 19.00 50.45
N ARG A 113 3.51 19.70 50.90
CA ARG A 113 2.15 19.53 50.39
C ARG A 113 1.90 20.27 49.08
N ASP A 114 2.27 21.55 49.02
CA ASP A 114 1.88 22.48 47.95
C ASP A 114 3.05 22.93 47.07
N GLY A 115 4.29 22.54 47.40
CA GLY A 115 5.50 23.02 46.70
C GLY A 115 5.83 24.48 46.99
N PHE A 116 5.21 25.10 48.01
CA PHE A 116 5.45 26.51 48.31
C PHE A 116 6.87 26.77 48.81
N PRO A 117 7.51 27.87 48.37
CA PRO A 117 8.75 28.34 48.98
C PRO A 117 8.57 28.57 50.48
N THR A 118 9.61 28.29 51.26
CA THR A 118 9.62 28.49 52.72
C THR A 118 9.17 29.90 53.10
N SER A 119 9.63 30.92 52.36
CA SER A 119 9.25 32.32 52.56
C SER A 119 7.74 32.57 52.42
N LYS A 120 7.08 32.02 51.39
CA LYS A 120 5.60 32.11 51.26
C LYS A 120 4.90 31.42 52.43
N GLY A 121 5.36 30.23 52.81
CA GLY A 121 4.81 29.51 53.97
C GLY A 121 4.91 30.29 55.28
N LEU A 122 6.03 30.98 55.50
CA LEU A 122 6.24 31.86 56.66
C LEU A 122 5.33 33.09 56.65
N LEU A 123 5.12 33.73 55.49
CA LEU A 123 4.19 34.85 55.35
C LEU A 123 2.73 34.44 55.59
N LEU A 124 2.34 33.25 55.11
CA LEU A 124 1.01 32.70 55.36
C LEU A 124 0.78 32.44 56.85
N TRP A 125 1.75 31.80 57.51
CA TRP A 125 1.71 31.61 58.95
C TRP A 125 1.55 32.94 59.69
N LEU A 126 2.36 33.95 59.33
CA LEU A 126 2.33 35.27 59.97
C LEU A 126 0.95 35.93 59.82
N ARG A 127 0.41 35.95 58.60
CA ARG A 127 -0.95 36.45 58.32
C ARG A 127 -2.00 35.76 59.17
N HIS A 128 -2.03 34.43 59.15
CA HIS A 128 -3.08 33.65 59.81
C HIS A 128 -3.03 33.81 61.33
N VAL A 129 -1.83 33.81 61.92
CA VAL A 129 -1.65 33.98 63.36
C VAL A 129 -2.03 35.38 63.83
N LEU A 130 -1.62 36.43 63.10
CA LEU A 130 -1.96 37.81 63.44
C LEU A 130 -3.46 38.08 63.31
N ASP A 131 -4.10 37.57 62.26
CA ASP A 131 -5.54 37.69 62.06
C ASP A 131 -6.31 36.93 63.15
N ALA A 132 -5.92 35.68 63.45
CA ALA A 132 -6.53 34.88 64.52
C ALA A 132 -6.41 35.56 65.88
N GLU A 133 -5.21 36.03 66.23
CA GLU A 133 -4.97 36.64 67.54
C GLU A 133 -5.78 37.91 67.67
N ALA A 134 -5.71 38.83 66.72
CA ALA A 134 -6.35 40.12 66.91
C ALA A 134 -7.88 40.04 66.81
N ALA A 135 -8.44 39.21 65.93
CA ALA A 135 -9.89 39.12 65.73
C ALA A 135 -10.61 38.40 66.89
N THR A 136 -9.90 37.64 67.72
CA THR A 136 -10.49 36.82 68.79
C THR A 136 -10.34 37.43 70.18
N ARG A 137 -9.72 38.62 70.32
CA ARG A 137 -9.44 39.27 71.62
C ARG A 137 -10.68 39.49 72.49
N GLN A 138 -11.86 39.65 71.87
CA GLN A 138 -13.13 39.90 72.56
C GLN A 138 -13.91 38.62 72.89
N SER A 139 -13.43 37.44 72.45
CA SER A 139 -14.06 36.16 72.72
C SER A 139 -13.35 35.44 73.87
N PRO A 140 -14.08 34.62 74.68
CA PRO A 140 -13.43 33.67 75.59
C PRO A 140 -12.48 32.77 74.80
N ARG A 141 -11.18 32.84 75.10
CA ARG A 141 -10.15 32.22 74.26
C ARG A 141 -9.02 31.56 75.04
N HIS A 142 -8.44 30.52 74.44
CA HIS A 142 -7.22 29.88 74.90
C HIS A 142 -6.21 29.76 73.75
N ILE A 143 -5.02 30.34 73.91
CA ILE A 143 -3.89 30.10 73.01
C ILE A 143 -3.19 28.82 73.48
N LEU A 144 -3.14 27.83 72.60
CA LEU A 144 -2.62 26.50 72.87
C LEU A 144 -1.28 26.33 72.16
N HIS A 145 -0.20 26.27 72.91
CA HIS A 145 1.12 26.01 72.35
C HIS A 145 1.30 24.51 72.07
N TRP A 146 1.53 24.18 70.80
CA TRP A 146 1.49 22.80 70.30
C TRP A 146 2.48 21.84 71.00
N PRO A 147 3.75 22.20 71.23
CA PRO A 147 4.69 21.38 72.00
C PRO A 147 4.20 21.07 73.43
N ASP A 148 3.62 22.05 74.12
CA ASP A 148 3.14 21.88 75.50
C ASP A 148 1.91 20.98 75.54
N PHE A 149 0.99 21.14 74.58
CA PHE A 149 -0.16 20.24 74.43
C PHE A 149 0.25 18.79 74.19
N LEU A 150 1.27 18.56 73.35
CA LEU A 150 1.78 17.20 73.12
C LEU A 150 2.57 16.66 74.31
N ALA A 151 3.07 17.51 75.21
CA ALA A 151 3.77 17.10 76.42
C ALA A 151 2.78 16.73 77.53
N ASP A 152 1.73 17.53 77.72
CA ASP A 152 0.67 17.29 78.71
C ASP A 152 -0.69 17.83 78.22
N TRP A 153 -1.38 17.02 77.41
CA TRP A 153 -2.68 17.40 76.86
C TRP A 153 -3.73 17.60 77.95
N ARG A 154 -3.61 16.92 79.11
CA ARG A 154 -4.58 17.01 80.20
C ARG A 154 -4.52 18.39 80.85
N LEU A 155 -3.31 18.85 81.18
CA LEU A 155 -3.10 20.19 81.72
C LEU A 155 -3.52 21.28 80.71
N SER A 156 -3.17 21.11 79.43
CA SER A 156 -3.57 22.05 78.38
C SER A 156 -5.10 22.13 78.24
N MET A 157 -5.80 21.00 78.21
CA MET A 157 -7.27 21.00 78.10
C MET A 157 -7.97 21.49 79.37
N ALA A 158 -7.38 21.28 80.56
CA ALA A 158 -7.88 21.87 81.80
C ALA A 158 -7.80 23.41 81.75
N ARG A 159 -6.65 23.96 81.37
CA ARG A 159 -6.46 25.42 81.17
C ARG A 159 -7.36 25.97 80.08
N ALA A 160 -7.57 25.21 78.99
CA ALA A 160 -8.48 25.60 77.93
C ALA A 160 -9.91 25.73 78.47
N GLY A 161 -10.39 24.76 79.26
CA GLY A 161 -11.73 24.80 79.86
C GLY A 161 -11.91 26.01 80.79
N GLU A 162 -10.93 26.29 81.64
CA GLU A 162 -10.96 27.46 82.55
C GLU A 162 -10.99 28.78 81.78
N ARG A 163 -10.09 28.98 80.80
CA ARG A 163 -9.94 30.26 80.08
C ARG A 163 -11.03 30.51 79.04
N THR A 164 -11.65 29.45 78.52
CA THR A 164 -12.77 29.57 77.58
C THR A 164 -14.11 29.46 78.26
N GLU A 165 -14.19 29.15 79.55
CA GLU A 165 -15.43 28.85 80.28
C GLU A 165 -16.20 27.63 79.72
N LEU A 166 -15.51 26.74 79.00
CA LEU A 166 -16.08 25.51 78.48
C LEU A 166 -16.02 24.39 79.51
N VAL A 167 -17.14 23.66 79.63
CA VAL A 167 -17.20 22.40 80.38
C VAL A 167 -17.00 21.24 79.40
N TRP A 168 -16.15 20.28 79.76
CA TRP A 168 -15.88 19.08 78.96
C TRP A 168 -16.81 17.91 79.36
N PRO A 169 -17.99 17.73 78.74
CA PRO A 169 -19.04 16.84 79.24
C PRO A 169 -18.66 15.35 79.26
N ARG A 170 -17.68 14.96 78.44
CA ARG A 170 -17.21 13.57 78.33
C ARG A 170 -15.83 13.34 78.92
N LEU A 171 -15.27 14.30 79.67
CA LEU A 171 -13.97 14.11 80.31
C LEU A 171 -14.10 13.06 81.42
N SER A 172 -13.50 11.89 81.16
CA SER A 172 -13.51 10.71 82.03
C SER A 172 -12.25 9.89 81.76
N ASP A 173 -11.89 8.98 82.67
CA ASP A 173 -10.72 8.10 82.49
C ASP A 173 -10.78 7.29 81.19
N ARG A 174 -11.98 6.88 80.77
CA ARG A 174 -12.19 6.17 79.49
C ARG A 174 -11.83 7.06 78.31
N THR A 175 -12.42 8.26 78.23
CA THR A 175 -12.13 9.21 77.14
C THR A 175 -10.66 9.64 77.16
N ALA A 176 -10.06 9.79 78.35
CA ALA A 176 -8.65 10.12 78.49
C ALA A 176 -7.74 9.02 77.92
N ALA A 177 -8.04 7.74 78.19
CA ALA A 177 -7.30 6.62 77.60
C ALA A 177 -7.46 6.54 76.08
N ASP A 178 -8.63 6.90 75.54
CA ASP A 178 -8.85 6.98 74.09
C ASP A 178 -8.03 8.12 73.46
N ILE A 179 -7.95 9.28 74.13
CA ILE A 179 -7.12 10.41 73.69
C ILE A 179 -5.63 10.06 73.75
N ASP A 180 -5.15 9.40 74.82
CA ASP A 180 -3.75 8.95 74.91
C ASP A 180 -3.37 8.01 73.76
N ARG A 181 -4.26 7.07 73.42
CA ARG A 181 -4.06 6.16 72.28
C ARG A 181 -4.02 6.93 70.96
N PHE A 182 -4.84 7.97 70.84
CA PHE A 182 -4.88 8.81 69.64
C PHE A 182 -3.63 9.69 69.50
N LEU A 183 -3.15 10.35 70.56
CA LEU A 183 -2.01 11.28 70.52
C LEU A 183 -0.62 10.59 70.44
N ALA A 184 -0.56 9.33 70.01
CA ALA A 184 0.63 8.48 69.96
C ALA A 184 1.92 9.24 69.56
N PRO A 185 3.09 8.95 70.20
CA PRO A 185 4.34 9.70 70.00
C PRO A 185 4.81 9.84 68.55
N SER A 186 4.39 8.90 67.68
CA SER A 186 4.66 8.94 66.25
C SER A 186 4.11 10.20 65.56
N LEU A 187 3.17 10.95 66.15
CA LEU A 187 2.65 12.20 65.58
C LEU A 187 3.61 13.40 65.70
N ARG A 188 4.74 13.29 66.41
CA ARG A 188 5.79 14.32 66.50
C ARG A 188 6.73 14.26 65.28
N HIS A 189 6.22 14.49 64.08
CA HIS A 189 7.00 14.30 62.84
C HIS A 189 7.99 15.42 62.51
N ASN A 190 7.81 16.62 63.05
CA ASN A 190 8.71 17.75 62.83
C ASN A 190 8.77 18.55 64.13
N VAL A 191 9.90 18.50 64.83
CA VAL A 191 10.18 19.37 65.97
C VAL A 191 11.34 20.26 65.56
N VAL A 192 11.07 21.56 65.40
CA VAL A 192 12.10 22.57 65.18
C VAL A 192 12.34 23.25 66.52
N ASP A 193 13.57 23.16 67.03
CA ASP A 193 13.93 23.83 68.28
C ASP A 193 13.99 25.36 68.11
N ALA A 194 13.90 26.07 69.23
CA ALA A 194 13.88 27.52 69.26
C ALA A 194 15.20 28.13 68.75
N GLU A 195 16.32 27.42 68.87
CA GLU A 195 17.64 27.86 68.41
C GLU A 195 17.72 27.88 66.88
N THR A 196 17.24 26.82 66.23
CA THR A 196 17.12 26.72 64.77
C THR A 196 16.24 27.82 64.21
N LEU A 197 15.11 28.12 64.87
CA LEU A 197 14.23 29.22 64.46
C LEU A 197 14.92 30.59 64.58
N ALA A 198 15.72 30.79 65.63
CA ALA A 198 16.39 32.07 65.89
C ALA A 198 17.46 32.40 64.84
N VAL A 199 18.17 31.39 64.32
CA VAL A 199 19.30 31.57 63.38
C VAL A 199 18.93 31.36 61.91
N HIS A 200 17.71 30.92 61.59
CA HIS A 200 17.33 30.61 60.21
C HIS A 200 17.33 31.87 59.32
N PRO A 201 18.02 31.85 58.15
CA PRO A 201 18.23 33.03 57.31
C PRO A 201 16.92 33.62 56.74
N ASP A 202 15.94 32.76 56.43
CA ASP A 202 14.66 33.19 55.88
C ASP A 202 13.64 33.65 56.95
N VAL A 203 13.97 33.51 58.24
CA VAL A 203 13.06 33.88 59.34
C VAL A 203 13.40 35.29 59.79
N ASN A 204 12.56 36.25 59.40
CA ASN A 204 12.70 37.64 59.80
C ASN A 204 12.28 37.88 61.26
N ASP A 205 12.61 39.07 61.78
CA ASP A 205 12.34 39.41 63.17
C ASP A 205 10.85 39.43 63.50
N TRP A 206 9.96 39.81 62.56
CA TRP A 206 8.51 39.76 62.76
C TRP A 206 8.03 38.34 63.09
N ILE A 207 8.52 37.32 62.39
CA ILE A 207 8.11 35.93 62.64
C ILE A 207 8.58 35.49 64.03
N LYS A 208 9.81 35.84 64.43
CA LYS A 208 10.37 35.52 65.75
C LYS A 208 9.60 36.22 66.87
N ASP A 209 9.30 37.50 66.68
CA ASP A 209 8.56 38.32 67.63
C ASP A 209 7.12 37.83 67.80
N VAL A 210 6.43 37.55 66.70
CA VAL A 210 5.05 37.03 66.75
C VAL A 210 5.01 35.64 67.39
N TYR A 211 5.93 34.75 67.03
CA TYR A 211 5.95 33.40 67.63
C TYR A 211 6.21 33.47 69.13
N SER A 212 7.25 34.21 69.54
CA SER A 212 7.57 34.36 70.97
C SER A 212 6.48 35.10 71.75
N ALA A 213 5.76 36.04 71.14
CA ALA A 213 4.62 36.70 71.76
C ALA A 213 3.42 35.76 71.92
N MET A 214 3.13 34.91 70.91
CA MET A 214 2.07 33.90 71.02
C MET A 214 2.36 32.85 72.08
N VAL A 215 3.63 32.42 72.20
CA VAL A 215 4.06 31.52 73.29
C VAL A 215 3.94 32.22 74.65
N ALA A 216 4.35 33.49 74.76
CA ALA A 216 4.14 34.24 76.01
C ALA A 216 2.65 34.36 76.39
N LEU A 217 1.75 34.52 75.41
CA LEU A 217 0.30 34.56 75.63
C LEU A 217 -0.32 33.18 75.94
N SER A 218 0.30 32.06 75.53
CA SER A 218 -0.16 30.75 75.97
C SER A 218 0.08 30.54 77.47
N ASP A 219 1.13 31.15 78.03
CA ASP A 219 1.41 31.11 79.46
C ASP A 219 0.63 32.19 80.23
N ASP A 220 0.80 33.46 79.84
CA ASP A 220 0.14 34.62 80.44
C ASP A 220 -0.75 35.34 79.40
N PRO A 221 -2.06 35.01 79.36
CA PRO A 221 -3.01 35.65 78.45
C PRO A 221 -3.16 37.16 78.66
N ALA A 222 -2.80 37.67 79.84
CA ALA A 222 -2.90 39.09 80.20
C ALA A 222 -1.65 39.90 79.84
N SER A 223 -0.61 39.26 79.28
CA SER A 223 0.66 39.92 78.95
C SER A 223 0.49 41.09 77.98
N ILE A 224 0.60 42.31 78.51
CA ILE A 224 0.49 43.55 77.74
C ILE A 224 1.65 43.65 76.74
N GLY A 225 2.87 43.30 77.15
CA GLY A 225 4.05 43.36 76.29
C GLY A 225 3.97 42.41 75.09
N ALA A 226 3.41 41.21 75.26
CA ALA A 226 3.19 40.29 74.15
C ALA A 226 2.14 40.83 73.16
N ARG A 227 1.02 41.38 73.66
CA ARG A 227 -0.02 42.01 72.81
C ARG A 227 0.53 43.19 72.03
N GLN A 228 1.32 44.06 72.66
CA GLN A 228 1.91 45.21 71.98
C GLN A 228 2.84 44.77 70.84
N ARG A 229 3.70 43.76 71.04
CA ARG A 229 4.57 43.23 69.98
C ARG A 229 3.77 42.68 68.80
N LEU A 230 2.65 42.00 69.06
CA LEU A 230 1.75 41.51 68.02
C LEU A 230 1.08 42.65 67.24
N ASP A 231 0.64 43.70 67.93
CA ASP A 231 0.05 44.89 67.32
C ASP A 231 1.07 45.64 66.44
N ASP A 232 2.30 45.81 66.93
CA ASP A 232 3.40 46.46 66.18
C ASP A 232 3.77 45.64 64.93
N ALA A 233 3.94 44.33 65.08
CA ALA A 233 4.22 43.42 63.96
C ALA A 233 3.08 43.43 62.93
N ARG A 234 1.82 43.41 63.39
CA ARG A 234 0.65 43.50 62.50
C ARG A 234 0.63 44.82 61.74
N ALA A 235 0.82 45.95 62.42
CA ALA A 235 0.81 47.26 61.77
C ALA A 235 1.92 47.40 60.71
N ALA A 236 3.13 46.91 61.03
CA ALA A 236 4.25 46.89 60.09
C ALA A 236 3.96 45.96 58.89
N PHE A 237 3.40 44.78 59.14
CA PHE A 237 3.07 43.80 58.11
C PHE A 237 1.95 44.30 57.18
N GLU A 238 0.93 44.98 57.70
CA GLU A 238 -0.12 45.62 56.90
C GLU A 238 0.46 46.67 55.95
N LYS A 239 1.35 47.53 56.47
CA LYS A 239 2.00 48.56 55.67
C LYS A 239 2.83 47.93 54.54
N ALA A 240 3.61 46.89 54.85
CA ALA A 240 4.39 46.17 53.85
C ALA A 240 3.50 45.48 52.80
N SER A 241 2.42 44.82 53.24
CA SER A 241 1.45 44.15 52.36
C SER A 241 0.84 45.12 51.34
N ARG A 242 0.54 46.37 51.74
CA ARG A 242 0.01 47.40 50.83
C ARG A 242 1.05 47.88 49.81
N ILE A 243 2.31 48.02 50.22
CA ILE A 243 3.40 48.49 49.35
C ILE A 243 3.75 47.43 48.30
N PHE A 244 3.91 46.17 48.72
CA PHE A 244 4.36 45.08 47.85
C PHE A 244 3.21 44.31 47.21
N GLY A 245 1.96 44.52 47.65
CA GLY A 245 0.80 43.75 47.22
C GLY A 245 0.56 43.78 45.71
N ARG A 246 0.68 44.95 45.06
CA ARG A 246 0.51 45.06 43.61
C ARG A 246 1.62 44.36 42.83
N VAL A 247 2.88 44.59 43.22
CA VAL A 247 4.04 43.98 42.56
C VAL A 247 3.99 42.46 42.65
N LEU A 248 3.50 41.91 43.77
CA LEU A 248 3.36 40.47 43.91
C LEU A 248 2.21 39.92 43.05
N VAL A 249 1.07 40.61 42.93
CA VAL A 249 0.00 40.20 41.99
C VAL A 249 0.55 40.09 40.59
N ASP A 250 1.23 41.14 40.12
CA ASP A 250 1.78 41.15 38.77
C ASP A 250 2.79 40.00 38.60
N PHE A 251 3.57 39.68 39.63
CA PHE A 251 4.50 38.54 39.60
C PHE A 251 3.76 37.19 39.57
N GLU A 252 2.75 36.99 40.42
CA GLU A 252 1.96 35.76 40.49
C GLU A 252 1.18 35.53 39.19
N GLU A 253 0.53 36.56 38.65
CA GLU A 253 -0.14 36.51 37.34
C GLU A 253 0.82 36.17 36.21
N ASN A 254 2.01 36.77 36.20
CA ASN A 254 3.05 36.45 35.22
C ASN A 254 3.57 35.02 35.35
N VAL A 255 3.72 34.49 36.56
CA VAL A 255 4.12 33.09 36.78
C VAL A 255 3.03 32.14 36.29
N VAL A 256 1.77 32.39 36.62
CA VAL A 256 0.63 31.58 36.14
C VAL A 256 0.53 31.63 34.62
N ALA A 257 0.65 32.81 34.01
CA ALA A 257 0.65 32.98 32.56
C ALA A 257 1.83 32.25 31.91
N ALA A 258 3.03 32.32 32.49
CA ALA A 258 4.22 31.63 32.00
C ALA A 258 4.08 30.10 32.11
N GLN A 259 3.50 29.59 33.20
CA GLN A 259 3.22 28.17 33.37
C GLN A 259 2.17 27.67 32.37
N ALA A 260 1.10 28.44 32.15
CA ALA A 260 0.08 28.13 31.15
C ALA A 260 0.66 28.12 29.74
N ALA A 261 1.49 29.11 29.40
CA ALA A 261 2.20 29.16 28.11
C ALA A 261 3.16 27.98 27.94
N ALA A 262 3.93 27.63 28.98
CA ALA A 262 4.81 26.48 28.96
C ALA A 262 4.03 25.15 28.78
N GLY A 263 2.90 24.99 29.46
CA GLY A 263 2.00 23.84 29.29
C GLY A 263 1.44 23.76 27.87
N SER A 264 1.00 24.88 27.30
CA SER A 264 0.54 24.95 25.91
C SER A 264 1.64 24.59 24.91
N HIS A 265 2.85 25.13 25.07
CA HIS A 265 4.00 24.78 24.23
C HIS A 265 4.38 23.30 24.35
N ALA A 266 4.35 22.73 25.56
CA ALA A 266 4.61 21.30 25.78
C ALA A 266 3.57 20.42 25.05
N ALA A 267 2.28 20.79 25.10
CA ALA A 267 1.22 20.10 24.40
C ALA A 267 1.39 20.17 22.88
N GLN A 268 1.67 21.37 22.33
CA GLN A 268 1.95 21.58 20.91
C GLN A 268 3.17 20.78 20.45
N PHE A 269 4.25 20.74 21.25
CA PHE A 269 5.44 19.96 20.94
C PHE A 269 5.15 18.45 20.91
N ALA A 270 4.35 17.95 21.86
CA ALA A 270 3.95 16.54 21.91
C ALA A 270 3.06 16.16 20.72
N GLU A 271 2.18 17.04 20.25
CA GLU A 271 1.37 16.84 19.04
C GLU A 271 2.24 16.86 17.78
N ALA A 272 3.13 17.86 17.64
CA ALA A 272 4.04 17.96 16.51
C ALA A 272 4.97 16.74 16.40
N SER A 273 5.43 16.19 17.54
CA SER A 273 6.24 14.98 17.58
C SER A 273 5.46 13.75 17.10
N ARG A 274 4.20 13.57 17.53
CA ARG A 274 3.31 12.50 17.04
C ARG A 274 3.03 12.64 15.53
N ALA A 275 2.76 13.85 15.05
CA ALA A 275 2.56 14.12 13.64
C ALA A 275 3.82 13.80 12.81
N ARG A 276 5.00 14.17 13.31
CA ARG A 276 6.29 13.83 12.68
C ARG A 276 6.50 12.33 12.57
N GLU A 277 6.20 11.58 13.64
CA GLU A 277 6.33 10.13 13.65
C GLU A 277 5.38 9.46 12.64
N GLY A 278 4.13 9.93 12.56
CA GLY A 278 3.17 9.47 11.54
C GLY A 278 3.63 9.78 10.11
N LEU A 279 4.21 10.96 9.87
CA LEU A 279 4.80 11.31 8.57
C LEU A 279 6.00 10.42 8.23
N LEU A 280 6.88 10.12 9.19
CA LEU A 280 8.01 9.22 8.98
C LEU A 280 7.55 7.80 8.59
N HIS A 281 6.52 7.28 9.25
CA HIS A 281 5.94 5.99 8.88
C HIS A 281 5.34 6.01 7.46
N THR A 282 4.65 7.10 7.10
CA THR A 282 4.06 7.25 5.76
C THR A 282 5.14 7.32 4.68
N VAL A 283 6.21 8.09 4.91
CA VAL A 283 7.37 8.17 4.01
C VAL A 283 8.04 6.81 3.84
N ALA A 284 8.21 6.06 4.93
CA ALA A 284 8.77 4.70 4.86
C ALA A 284 7.89 3.76 4.02
N GLY A 285 6.57 3.80 4.21
CA GLY A 285 5.61 3.03 3.41
C GLY A 285 5.67 3.36 1.92
N LEU A 286 5.59 4.66 1.57
CA LEU A 286 5.69 5.12 0.17
C LEU A 286 7.04 4.78 -0.47
N THR A 287 8.12 4.79 0.31
CA THR A 287 9.45 4.37 -0.17
C THR A 287 9.44 2.88 -0.52
N GLY A 288 8.84 2.04 0.32
CA GLY A 288 8.67 0.61 0.04
C GLY A 288 7.82 0.32 -1.19
N GLU A 289 6.70 1.04 -1.36
CA GLU A 289 5.85 0.93 -2.57
C GLU A 289 6.60 1.33 -3.85
N ARG A 290 7.34 2.45 -3.81
CA ARG A 290 8.19 2.90 -4.92
C ARG A 290 9.20 1.82 -5.31
N ASP A 291 9.87 1.23 -4.32
CA ASP A 291 10.90 0.21 -4.57
C ASP A 291 10.28 -1.08 -5.17
N HIS A 292 9.08 -1.45 -4.71
CA HIS A 292 8.33 -2.57 -5.29
C HIS A 292 7.91 -2.30 -6.75
N LEU A 293 7.37 -1.11 -7.03
CA LEU A 293 7.00 -0.71 -8.39
C LEU A 293 8.23 -0.64 -9.32
N ALA A 294 9.37 -0.16 -8.82
CA ALA A 294 10.62 -0.14 -9.57
C ALA A 294 11.09 -1.57 -9.93
N ALA A 295 10.95 -2.53 -9.02
CA ALA A 295 11.27 -3.93 -9.29
C ALA A 295 10.34 -4.53 -10.36
N GLN A 296 9.03 -4.31 -10.26
CA GLN A 296 8.05 -4.75 -11.26
C GLN A 296 8.32 -4.15 -12.65
N LEU A 297 8.72 -2.87 -12.71
CA LEU A 297 9.10 -2.22 -13.96
C LEU A 297 10.35 -2.88 -14.57
N GLY A 298 11.32 -3.27 -13.73
CA GLY A 298 12.51 -4.02 -14.18
C GLY A 298 12.16 -5.38 -14.77
N GLU A 299 11.32 -6.15 -14.10
CA GLU A 299 10.85 -7.47 -14.57
C GLU A 299 10.09 -7.37 -15.89
N THR A 300 9.16 -6.42 -15.99
CA THR A 300 8.37 -6.21 -17.22
C THR A 300 9.24 -5.71 -18.38
N SER A 301 10.24 -4.86 -18.12
CA SER A 301 11.22 -4.45 -19.14
C SER A 301 12.02 -5.65 -19.65
N ALA A 302 12.51 -6.51 -18.75
CA ALA A 302 13.25 -7.70 -19.14
C ALA A 302 12.38 -8.68 -19.95
N ALA A 303 11.12 -8.87 -19.57
CA ALA A 303 10.17 -9.69 -20.31
C ALA A 303 9.91 -9.12 -21.72
N ARG A 304 9.74 -7.79 -21.84
CA ARG A 304 9.58 -7.12 -23.13
C ARG A 304 10.80 -7.32 -24.03
N ASP A 305 12.01 -7.15 -23.49
CA ASP A 305 13.25 -7.31 -24.25
C ASP A 305 13.40 -8.77 -24.74
N GLY A 306 13.03 -9.75 -23.90
CA GLY A 306 12.95 -11.17 -24.27
C GLY A 306 11.95 -11.43 -25.41
N LEU A 307 10.76 -10.83 -25.35
CA LEU A 307 9.77 -10.92 -26.43
C LEU A 307 10.25 -10.27 -27.72
N GLN A 308 10.93 -9.11 -27.65
CA GLN A 308 11.54 -8.47 -28.83
C GLN A 308 12.57 -9.38 -29.50
N HIS A 309 13.42 -10.05 -28.72
CA HIS A 309 14.36 -11.03 -29.25
C HIS A 309 13.65 -12.23 -29.90
N ALA A 310 12.60 -12.76 -29.29
CA ALA A 310 11.82 -13.86 -29.87
C ALA A 310 11.14 -13.45 -31.19
N VAL A 311 10.55 -12.25 -31.25
CA VAL A 311 9.95 -11.72 -32.49
C VAL A 311 11.01 -11.57 -33.59
N ALA A 312 12.20 -11.06 -33.27
CA ALA A 312 13.29 -10.94 -34.22
C ALA A 312 13.73 -12.31 -34.77
N ALA A 313 13.86 -13.31 -33.90
CA ALA A 313 14.20 -14.68 -34.29
C ALA A 313 13.13 -15.30 -35.21
N LEU A 314 11.86 -15.24 -34.83
CA LEU A 314 10.75 -15.75 -35.63
C LEU A 314 10.62 -15.03 -36.98
N THR A 315 10.91 -13.72 -37.02
CA THR A 315 10.96 -12.96 -38.27
C THR A 315 12.07 -13.50 -39.18
N GLY A 316 13.25 -13.79 -38.64
CA GLY A 316 14.35 -14.40 -39.38
C GLY A 316 14.01 -15.80 -39.92
N GLU A 317 13.37 -16.65 -39.10
CA GLU A 317 12.90 -17.97 -39.55
C GLU A 317 11.86 -17.87 -40.67
N ARG A 318 10.89 -16.94 -40.55
CA ARG A 318 9.90 -16.68 -41.59
C ARG A 318 10.57 -16.27 -42.90
N ASP A 319 11.57 -15.39 -42.85
CA ASP A 319 12.25 -14.90 -44.04
C ASP A 319 13.05 -16.01 -44.74
N LEU A 320 13.68 -16.91 -43.97
CA LEU A 320 14.33 -18.12 -44.48
C LEU A 320 13.32 -19.07 -45.15
N LEU A 321 12.19 -19.34 -44.50
CA LEU A 321 11.13 -20.18 -45.06
C LEU A 321 10.53 -19.57 -46.34
N ALA A 322 10.35 -18.24 -46.37
CA ALA A 322 9.88 -17.54 -47.55
C ALA A 322 10.88 -17.67 -48.72
N ALA A 323 12.19 -17.58 -48.44
CA ALA A 323 13.22 -17.80 -49.45
C ALA A 323 13.20 -19.23 -50.00
N GLN A 324 13.10 -20.24 -49.13
CA GLN A 324 12.98 -21.65 -49.54
C GLN A 324 11.72 -21.92 -50.37
N LEU A 325 10.59 -21.29 -50.00
CA LEU A 325 9.36 -21.37 -50.79
C LEU A 325 9.54 -20.75 -52.19
N GLY A 326 10.28 -19.64 -52.28
CA GLY A 326 10.64 -19.03 -53.57
C GLY A 326 11.50 -19.94 -54.45
N GLU A 327 12.54 -20.56 -53.88
CA GLU A 327 13.40 -21.51 -54.60
C GLU A 327 12.63 -22.74 -55.09
N THR A 328 11.78 -23.31 -54.24
CA THR A 328 10.97 -24.47 -54.61
C THR A 328 9.92 -24.14 -55.67
N SER A 329 9.30 -22.95 -55.61
CA SER A 329 8.41 -22.46 -56.66
C SER A 329 9.14 -22.33 -58.00
N ALA A 330 10.33 -21.73 -58.02
CA ALA A 330 11.14 -21.60 -59.23
C ALA A 330 11.55 -22.96 -59.80
N ALA A 331 11.87 -23.93 -58.93
CA ALA A 331 12.14 -25.30 -59.35
C ALA A 331 10.91 -25.98 -59.97
N CYS A 332 9.72 -25.80 -59.39
CA CYS A 332 8.46 -26.29 -59.95
C CYS A 332 8.18 -25.68 -61.33
N ASP A 333 8.36 -24.37 -61.50
CA ASP A 333 8.19 -23.68 -62.80
C ASP A 333 9.18 -24.23 -63.84
N GLY A 334 10.44 -24.45 -63.43
CA GLY A 334 11.45 -25.10 -64.27
C GLY A 334 11.05 -26.51 -64.71
N LEU A 335 10.54 -27.33 -63.78
CA LEU A 335 10.02 -28.66 -64.10
C LEU A 335 8.80 -28.61 -65.02
N GLN A 336 7.89 -27.65 -64.83
CA GLN A 336 6.75 -27.46 -65.73
C GLN A 336 7.19 -27.12 -67.16
N HIS A 337 8.18 -26.22 -67.30
CA HIS A 337 8.77 -25.91 -68.60
C HIS A 337 9.43 -27.13 -69.25
N ALA A 338 10.17 -27.93 -68.48
CA ALA A 338 10.78 -29.16 -68.98
C ALA A 338 9.73 -30.18 -69.45
N VAL A 339 8.65 -30.36 -68.68
CA VAL A 339 7.53 -31.22 -69.07
C VAL A 339 6.87 -30.72 -70.35
N ALA A 340 6.64 -29.43 -70.49
CA ALA A 340 6.06 -28.84 -71.71
C ALA A 340 6.97 -29.06 -72.93
N ALA A 341 8.30 -28.88 -72.77
CA ALA A 341 9.27 -29.13 -73.83
C ALA A 341 9.29 -30.61 -74.26
N LEU A 342 9.38 -31.54 -73.30
CA LEU A 342 9.34 -32.98 -73.57
C LEU A 342 8.01 -33.42 -74.21
N THR A 343 6.90 -32.78 -73.82
CA THR A 343 5.59 -33.00 -74.46
C THR A 343 5.62 -32.55 -75.92
N GLY A 344 6.21 -31.39 -76.20
CA GLY A 344 6.40 -30.90 -77.57
C GLY A 344 7.30 -31.80 -78.42
N GLU A 345 8.42 -32.29 -77.87
CA GLU A 345 9.28 -33.26 -78.55
C GLU A 345 8.54 -34.57 -78.85
N ARG A 346 7.79 -35.10 -77.87
CA ARG A 346 6.95 -36.29 -78.06
C ARG A 346 5.95 -36.08 -79.19
N ASP A 347 5.26 -34.94 -79.22
CA ASP A 347 4.26 -34.64 -80.25
C ASP A 347 4.91 -34.50 -81.64
N HIS A 348 6.10 -33.90 -81.71
CA HIS A 348 6.88 -33.84 -82.96
C HIS A 348 7.30 -35.23 -83.45
N LEU A 349 7.83 -36.08 -82.56
CA LEU A 349 8.18 -37.46 -82.88
C LEU A 349 6.95 -38.27 -83.31
N ALA A 350 5.80 -38.05 -82.68
CA ALA A 350 4.53 -38.68 -83.08
C ALA A 350 4.10 -38.24 -84.49
N ALA A 351 4.25 -36.96 -84.83
CA ALA A 351 3.98 -36.46 -86.18
C ALA A 351 4.92 -37.08 -87.22
N GLN A 352 6.23 -37.15 -86.94
CA GLN A 352 7.21 -37.80 -87.82
C GLN A 352 6.88 -39.29 -88.05
N LEU A 353 6.48 -40.01 -86.99
CA LEU A 353 6.02 -41.39 -87.10
C LEU A 353 4.78 -41.51 -88.00
N GLY A 354 3.86 -40.54 -87.92
CA GLY A 354 2.70 -40.45 -88.81
C GLY A 354 3.09 -40.27 -90.29
N GLU A 355 4.02 -39.37 -90.59
CA GLU A 355 4.54 -39.15 -91.94
C GLU A 355 5.23 -40.40 -92.50
N ILE A 356 6.08 -41.05 -91.69
CA ILE A 356 6.75 -42.30 -92.07
C ILE A 356 5.72 -43.39 -92.34
N SER A 357 4.68 -43.52 -91.50
CA SER A 357 3.60 -44.49 -91.71
C SER A 357 2.86 -44.22 -93.02
N ALA A 358 2.54 -42.96 -93.33
CA ALA A 358 1.89 -42.58 -94.58
C ALA A 358 2.78 -42.87 -95.81
N SER A 359 4.08 -42.59 -95.71
CA SER A 359 5.05 -42.92 -96.75
C SER A 359 5.14 -44.43 -96.98
N ARG A 360 5.20 -45.22 -95.90
CA ARG A 360 5.16 -46.69 -95.95
C ARG A 360 3.89 -47.17 -96.65
N ASP A 361 2.72 -46.65 -96.28
CA ASP A 361 1.44 -47.08 -96.86
C ASP A 361 1.36 -46.70 -98.36
N GLY A 362 1.91 -45.55 -98.75
CA GLY A 362 2.07 -45.15 -100.15
C GLY A 362 3.00 -46.09 -100.93
N LEU A 363 4.15 -46.47 -100.36
CA LEU A 363 5.06 -47.46 -100.96
C LEU A 363 4.39 -48.83 -101.09
N GLN A 364 3.63 -49.25 -100.08
CA GLN A 364 2.86 -50.49 -100.09
C GLN A 364 1.86 -50.51 -101.26
N HIS A 365 1.12 -49.41 -101.47
CA HIS A 365 0.20 -49.27 -102.60
C HIS A 365 0.94 -49.31 -103.94
N ALA A 366 2.09 -48.65 -104.07
CA ALA A 366 2.90 -48.68 -105.28
C ALA A 366 3.37 -50.11 -105.60
N VAL A 367 3.79 -50.89 -104.60
CA VAL A 367 4.16 -52.30 -104.78
C VAL A 367 2.98 -53.11 -105.30
N VAL A 368 1.77 -52.92 -104.74
CA VAL A 368 0.55 -53.61 -105.23
C VAL A 368 0.26 -53.25 -106.69
N ALA A 369 0.34 -51.96 -107.05
CA ALA A 369 0.11 -51.50 -108.42
C ALA A 369 1.12 -52.09 -109.41
N LEU A 370 2.42 -52.02 -109.09
CA LEU A 370 3.50 -52.58 -109.92
C LEU A 370 3.39 -54.11 -110.05
N THR A 371 2.92 -54.80 -109.00
CA THR A 371 2.64 -56.24 -109.06
C THR A 371 1.50 -56.53 -110.04
N GLY A 372 0.44 -55.71 -110.04
CA GLY A 372 -0.65 -55.80 -111.00
C GLY A 372 -0.20 -55.55 -112.45
N GLU A 373 0.65 -54.56 -112.70
CA GLU A 373 1.24 -54.30 -114.02
C GLU A 373 2.11 -55.47 -114.50
N ARG A 374 2.95 -56.03 -113.62
CA ARG A 374 3.75 -57.22 -113.92
C ARG A 374 2.87 -58.39 -114.33
N ASP A 375 1.79 -58.65 -113.60
CA ASP A 375 0.88 -59.76 -113.88
C ASP A 375 0.15 -59.54 -115.22
N HIS A 376 -0.28 -58.31 -115.51
CA HIS A 376 -0.85 -57.96 -116.82
C HIS A 376 0.16 -58.16 -117.96
N LEU A 377 1.41 -57.75 -117.78
CA LEU A 377 2.48 -57.97 -118.76
C LEU A 377 2.76 -59.47 -118.96
N ALA A 378 2.72 -60.28 -117.90
CA ALA A 378 2.90 -61.73 -117.99
C ALA A 378 1.81 -62.40 -118.84
N VAL A 379 0.55 -61.96 -118.70
CA VAL A 379 -0.57 -62.43 -119.54
C VAL A 379 -0.32 -62.10 -121.01
N ARG A 380 0.03 -60.84 -121.33
CA ARG A 380 0.35 -60.43 -122.72
C ARG A 380 1.50 -61.22 -123.32
N LEU A 381 2.51 -61.55 -122.53
CA LEU A 381 3.65 -62.34 -122.98
C LEU A 381 3.24 -63.77 -123.35
N GLY A 382 2.27 -64.35 -122.62
CA GLY A 382 1.66 -65.64 -122.95
C GLY A 382 0.84 -65.61 -124.25
N GLU A 383 0.07 -64.55 -124.49
CA GLU A 383 -0.68 -64.38 -125.75
C GLU A 383 0.26 -64.29 -126.98
N ILE A 384 1.37 -63.54 -126.85
CA ILE A 384 2.37 -63.41 -127.92
C ILE A 384 3.08 -64.75 -128.19
N SER A 385 3.37 -65.54 -127.15
CA SER A 385 4.00 -66.84 -127.35
C SER A 385 3.07 -67.82 -128.08
N ALA A 386 1.78 -67.83 -127.75
CA ALA A 386 0.79 -68.66 -128.44
C ALA A 386 0.63 -68.29 -129.92
N ALA A 387 0.68 -66.99 -130.24
CA ALA A 387 0.66 -66.51 -131.62
C ALA A 387 1.92 -66.94 -132.41
N ARG A 388 3.11 -66.87 -131.77
CA ARG A 388 4.37 -67.35 -132.35
C ARG A 388 4.32 -68.85 -132.68
N ASP A 389 3.81 -69.67 -131.76
CA ASP A 389 3.79 -71.13 -131.94
C ASP A 389 2.84 -71.53 -133.08
N SER A 390 1.72 -70.82 -133.26
CA SER A 390 0.82 -71.00 -134.42
C SER A 390 1.49 -70.64 -135.74
N LEU A 391 2.25 -69.54 -135.80
CA LEU A 391 3.02 -69.15 -136.97
C LEU A 391 4.12 -70.17 -137.31
N GLN A 392 4.80 -70.70 -136.30
CA GLN A 392 5.84 -71.72 -136.46
C GLN A 392 5.28 -73.00 -137.11
N HIS A 393 4.09 -73.44 -136.69
CA HIS A 393 3.44 -74.61 -137.29
C HIS A 393 3.05 -74.41 -138.76
N ALA A 394 2.58 -73.22 -139.13
CA ALA A 394 2.23 -72.89 -140.51
C ALA A 394 3.45 -72.96 -141.45
N VAL A 395 4.63 -72.52 -140.98
CA VAL A 395 5.89 -72.56 -141.75
C VAL A 395 6.34 -74.00 -142.03
N VAL A 396 6.19 -74.91 -141.07
CA VAL A 396 6.56 -76.33 -141.26
C VAL A 396 5.69 -76.97 -142.34
N ALA A 397 4.36 -76.78 -142.28
CA ALA A 397 3.43 -77.36 -143.25
C ALA A 397 3.70 -76.90 -144.70
N LEU A 398 3.99 -75.60 -144.90
CA LEU A 398 4.32 -75.05 -146.22
C LEU A 398 5.66 -75.54 -146.77
N THR A 399 6.58 -75.96 -145.89
CA THR A 399 7.90 -76.46 -146.27
C THR A 399 7.81 -77.89 -146.82
N GLU A 400 6.94 -78.73 -146.24
CA GLU A 400 6.70 -80.10 -146.70
C GLU A 400 6.00 -80.14 -148.07
N GLU A 401 5.09 -79.21 -148.33
CA GLU A 401 4.37 -79.10 -149.61
C GLU A 401 5.31 -78.72 -150.77
N ARG A 402 6.27 -77.82 -150.53
CA ARG A 402 7.31 -77.43 -151.49
C ARG A 402 8.17 -78.61 -151.93
N ASP A 403 8.61 -79.44 -150.98
CA ASP A 403 9.56 -80.53 -151.25
C ASP A 403 8.90 -81.67 -152.05
N SER A 404 7.59 -81.87 -151.88
CA SER A 404 6.80 -82.81 -152.68
C SER A 404 6.71 -82.40 -154.16
N LEU A 405 6.50 -81.11 -154.44
CA LEU A 405 6.38 -80.58 -155.80
C LEU A 405 7.72 -80.62 -156.56
N LEU A 406 8.83 -80.41 -155.86
CA LEU A 406 10.19 -80.46 -156.43
C LEU A 406 10.58 -81.88 -156.89
N ALA A 407 10.12 -82.92 -156.20
CA ALA A 407 10.36 -84.31 -156.57
C ALA A 407 9.56 -84.76 -157.81
N GLN A 408 8.37 -84.17 -158.05
CA GLN A 408 7.56 -84.49 -159.24
C GLN A 408 8.14 -83.87 -160.52
N SER A 409 8.76 -82.69 -160.43
CA SER A 409 9.33 -82.00 -161.60
C SER A 409 10.57 -82.70 -162.17
N THR A 410 11.36 -83.40 -161.36
CA THR A 410 12.59 -84.07 -161.81
C THR A 410 12.32 -85.38 -162.54
N ALA A 411 11.22 -86.07 -162.22
CA ALA A 411 10.81 -87.30 -162.92
C ALA A 411 10.37 -87.06 -164.37
N VAL A 412 9.69 -85.94 -164.63
CA VAL A 412 9.15 -85.60 -165.98
C VAL A 412 10.25 -85.22 -166.98
N CYS A 413 11.36 -84.63 -166.53
CA CYS A 413 12.48 -84.30 -167.42
C CYS A 413 13.23 -85.54 -167.94
N ALA A 414 13.32 -86.61 -167.15
CA ALA A 414 14.07 -87.81 -167.51
C ALA A 414 13.36 -88.70 -168.57
N GLU A 415 12.02 -88.69 -168.63
CA GLU A 415 11.25 -89.43 -169.65
C GLU A 415 11.32 -88.75 -171.03
N ARG A 416 11.41 -87.41 -171.05
CA ARG A 416 11.38 -86.62 -172.29
C ARG A 416 12.67 -86.76 -173.11
N GLU A 417 13.81 -86.99 -172.47
CA GLU A 417 15.09 -87.19 -173.16
C GLU A 417 15.24 -88.60 -173.75
N ARG A 418 14.62 -89.63 -173.15
CA ARG A 418 14.62 -91.00 -173.70
C ARG A 418 13.81 -91.11 -175.00
N ALA A 419 12.65 -90.43 -175.06
CA ALA A 419 11.81 -90.43 -176.26
C ALA A 419 12.44 -89.69 -177.47
N ALA A 420 13.33 -88.72 -177.22
CA ALA A 420 14.02 -87.98 -178.29
C ALA A 420 15.17 -88.80 -178.92
N HIS A 421 15.76 -89.76 -178.20
CA HIS A 421 16.86 -90.57 -178.70
C HIS A 421 16.38 -91.71 -179.61
N GLU A 422 15.20 -92.30 -179.33
CA GLU A 422 14.62 -93.38 -180.14
C GLU A 422 14.07 -92.89 -181.50
N ALA A 423 13.50 -91.68 -181.55
CA ALA A 423 12.95 -91.12 -182.79
C ALA A 423 14.02 -90.74 -183.85
N ALA A 424 15.27 -90.50 -183.44
CA ALA A 424 16.34 -90.16 -184.37
C ALA A 424 16.96 -91.40 -185.05
N GLU A 425 16.98 -92.56 -184.38
CA GLU A 425 17.48 -93.81 -184.96
C GLU A 425 16.54 -94.39 -186.03
N GLU A 426 15.21 -94.25 -185.86
CA GLU A 426 14.26 -94.71 -186.89
C GLU A 426 14.33 -93.89 -188.18
N ARG A 427 14.63 -92.60 -188.10
CA ARG A 427 14.78 -91.75 -189.30
C ARG A 427 15.99 -92.14 -190.15
N LYS A 428 17.06 -92.63 -189.50
CA LYS A 428 18.25 -93.20 -190.15
C LYS A 428 17.96 -94.55 -190.84
N ARG A 429 16.94 -95.28 -190.41
CA ARG A 429 16.47 -96.54 -191.03
C ARG A 429 15.55 -96.32 -192.22
N PHE A 430 14.74 -95.26 -192.25
CA PHE A 430 13.77 -95.03 -193.33
C PHE A 430 14.41 -94.52 -194.63
N GLU A 431 15.43 -93.65 -194.57
CA GLU A 431 16.11 -93.19 -195.80
C GLU A 431 17.05 -94.24 -196.41
N GLY A 432 17.44 -95.27 -195.66
CA GLY A 432 18.15 -96.44 -196.20
C GLY A 432 17.28 -97.36 -197.09
N LEU A 433 15.95 -97.28 -197.02
CA LEU A 433 15.03 -98.20 -197.71
C LEU A 433 14.46 -97.66 -199.04
N LEU A 434 14.61 -96.35 -199.32
CA LEU A 434 14.16 -95.75 -200.59
C LEU A 434 15.23 -95.76 -201.70
N LEU A 435 16.41 -96.30 -201.40
CA LEU A 435 17.45 -96.62 -202.37
C LEU A 435 17.25 -98.01 -203.03
N GLU A 436 16.26 -98.82 -202.63
CA GLU A 436 16.15 -100.22 -203.07
C GLU A 436 14.84 -100.62 -203.78
N ARG A 437 13.83 -99.73 -203.87
CA ARG A 437 12.49 -100.13 -204.34
C ARG A 437 11.96 -99.33 -205.53
N LEU A 438 12.69 -99.26 -206.66
CA LEU A 438 12.12 -99.39 -208.03
C LEU A 438 13.14 -99.11 -209.16
N THR A 439 14.14 -99.98 -209.26
CA THR A 439 14.84 -100.38 -210.50
C THR A 439 14.00 -101.39 -211.32
N SER A 440 12.67 -101.27 -211.37
CA SER A 440 11.81 -102.20 -212.12
C SER A 440 10.68 -101.50 -212.86
N TYR A 441 10.97 -100.95 -214.05
CA TYR A 441 10.33 -101.27 -215.34
C TYR A 441 10.72 -100.25 -216.44
N LYS A 442 11.35 -100.77 -217.51
CA LYS A 442 11.46 -100.16 -218.84
C LYS A 442 10.18 -100.43 -219.64
N SER A 443 9.95 -99.58 -220.66
CA SER A 443 9.16 -99.77 -221.89
C SER A 443 7.64 -99.54 -221.85
N SER A 444 7.22 -98.35 -222.27
CA SER A 444 6.86 -98.09 -223.68
C SER A 444 7.26 -96.67 -224.09
#